data_AF-A0A075I2I0-F1
#
_entry.id   AF-A0A075I2I0-F1
#
_cell.length_a   1.000
_cell.length_b   1.000
_cell.length_c   1.000
_cell.angle_alpha   90.00
_cell.angle_beta   90.00
_cell.angle_gamma   90.00
#
_symmetry.space_group_name_H-M   'P 1'
#
loop_
_entity.id
_entity.type
_entity.pdbx_description
1 polymer ?
#
loop_
_entity_poly.entity_id
_entity_poly.type
_entity_poly.pdbx_seq_one_letter_code
_entity_poly.pdbx_strand_id
1 'polypeptide(L)'
;MTPVAYRWRCQIEENAKQLAFHHEIPEMNHNEIVGWENPPEDFAVVLIRDNQEAEIVGKRFNATKKIAWESRSEYDLAWNIEVVEVLAEGESLLARMMSGVLLGDLVSLKLAEMNGVDPTPVTVIKNLKTELDGK
;
A
#
# COMPACT_ATOMS: atom_id res chain seq x y z
N MET A 1 -5.21 5.10 -9.31
CA MET A 1 -4.26 3.95 -9.22
C MET A 1 -4.74 2.84 -8.28
N THR A 2 -6.02 2.83 -7.90
CA THR A 2 -6.61 1.87 -6.94
C THR A 2 -6.39 0.39 -7.29
N PRO A 3 -6.56 -0.06 -8.55
CA PRO A 3 -6.26 -1.45 -8.91
C PRO A 3 -4.78 -1.84 -8.71
N VAL A 4 -3.86 -0.88 -8.88
CA VAL A 4 -2.42 -1.09 -8.64
C VAL A 4 -2.17 -1.27 -7.15
N ALA A 5 -2.78 -0.44 -6.29
CA ALA A 5 -2.67 -0.58 -4.83
C ALA A 5 -3.27 -1.90 -4.33
N TYR A 6 -4.41 -2.32 -4.88
CA TYR A 6 -4.98 -3.64 -4.63
C TYR A 6 -4.01 -4.77 -5.00
N ARG A 7 -3.37 -4.67 -6.18
CA ARG A 7 -2.37 -5.65 -6.65
C ARG A 7 -1.17 -5.72 -5.70
N TRP A 8 -0.66 -4.58 -5.24
CA TRP A 8 0.44 -4.53 -4.27
C TRP A 8 0.08 -5.26 -2.98
N ARG A 9 -1.10 -4.97 -2.41
CA ARG A 9 -1.58 -5.67 -1.22
C ARG A 9 -1.55 -7.18 -1.42
N CYS A 10 -2.16 -7.67 -2.49
CA CYS A 10 -2.21 -9.11 -2.76
C CYS A 10 -0.82 -9.72 -2.90
N GLN A 11 0.14 -9.05 -3.57
CA GLN A 11 1.49 -9.59 -3.73
C GLN A 11 2.33 -9.52 -2.47
N ILE A 12 2.16 -8.50 -1.64
CA ILE A 12 2.82 -8.45 -0.33
C ILE A 12 2.31 -9.59 0.56
N GLU A 13 1.00 -9.83 0.58
CA GLU A 13 0.39 -10.93 1.32
C GLU A 13 0.83 -12.31 0.78
N GLU A 14 0.81 -12.49 -0.54
CA GLU A 14 1.14 -13.76 -1.16
C GLU A 14 2.64 -14.06 -1.18
N ASN A 15 3.50 -13.11 -1.53
CA ASN A 15 4.93 -13.37 -1.72
C ASN A 15 5.70 -13.17 -0.41
N ALA A 16 5.45 -12.06 0.30
CA ALA A 16 6.19 -11.71 1.52
C ALA A 16 5.57 -12.26 2.81
N LYS A 17 4.41 -12.90 2.72
CA LYS A 17 3.64 -13.44 3.86
C LYS A 17 3.33 -12.38 4.91
N GLN A 18 3.17 -11.13 4.48
CA GLN A 18 2.98 -9.98 5.35
C GLN A 18 1.62 -9.36 5.09
N LEU A 19 0.88 -9.06 6.17
CA LEU A 19 -0.40 -8.36 6.05
C LEU A 19 -0.19 -6.97 5.46
N ALA A 20 -1.06 -6.61 4.53
CA ALA A 20 -1.07 -5.30 3.91
C ALA A 20 -2.50 -4.80 3.76
N PHE A 21 -2.66 -3.49 3.65
CA PHE A 21 -3.95 -2.85 3.49
C PHE A 21 -3.86 -1.87 2.32
N HIS A 22 -4.97 -1.68 1.61
CA HIS A 22 -5.05 -0.66 0.57
C HIS A 22 -6.38 0.07 0.70
N HIS A 23 -6.32 1.38 0.49
CA HIS A 23 -7.47 2.27 0.55
C HIS A 23 -7.35 3.33 -0.55
N GLU A 24 -8.46 3.98 -0.87
CA GLU A 24 -8.56 4.93 -1.97
C GLU A 24 -8.87 6.32 -1.45
N ILE A 25 -8.21 7.34 -1.98
CA ILE A 25 -8.61 8.74 -1.80
C ILE A 25 -9.68 9.07 -2.86
N PRO A 26 -10.85 9.63 -2.49
CA PRO A 26 -11.14 10.31 -1.23
C PRO A 26 -11.73 9.46 -0.10
N GLU A 27 -12.13 8.20 -0.35
CA GLU A 27 -12.88 7.38 0.62
C GLU A 27 -12.16 7.22 1.97
N MET A 28 -10.85 6.98 1.91
CA MET A 28 -9.94 6.93 3.07
C MET A 28 -10.05 8.18 3.96
N ASN A 29 -10.28 9.35 3.35
CA ASN A 29 -10.41 10.60 4.09
C ASN A 29 -11.74 10.73 4.86
N HIS A 30 -12.73 9.86 4.63
CA HIS A 30 -13.99 9.91 5.36
C HIS A 30 -13.91 9.27 6.74
N ASN A 31 -13.12 8.21 6.90
CA ASN A 31 -13.11 7.40 8.12
C ASN A 31 -11.68 7.08 8.62
N GLU A 32 -10.84 6.52 7.75
CA GLU A 32 -9.54 5.98 8.13
C GLU A 32 -8.55 7.08 8.55
N ILE A 33 -8.63 8.29 7.98
CA ILE A 33 -7.78 9.42 8.37
C ILE A 33 -7.81 9.71 9.89
N VAL A 34 -8.93 9.41 10.56
CA VAL A 34 -9.07 9.52 12.03
C VAL A 34 -8.31 8.41 12.74
N GLY A 35 -8.29 7.19 12.18
CA GLY A 35 -7.55 6.06 12.75
C GLY A 35 -6.04 6.30 12.86
N TRP A 36 -5.50 7.15 11.99
CA TRP A 36 -4.11 7.56 12.07
C TRP A 36 -3.78 8.36 13.34
N GLU A 37 -4.76 8.82 14.14
CA GLU A 37 -4.58 9.36 15.51
C GLU A 37 -3.76 8.44 16.42
N ASN A 38 -3.86 7.13 16.23
CA ASN A 38 -3.07 6.13 16.96
C ASN A 38 -2.51 5.11 15.96
N PRO A 39 -1.42 5.44 15.25
CA PRO A 39 -0.88 4.58 14.22
C PRO A 39 -0.27 3.31 14.84
N PRO A 40 -0.23 2.19 14.12
CA PRO A 40 0.58 1.04 14.52
C PRO A 40 2.07 1.42 14.54
N GLU A 41 2.84 0.80 15.44
CA GLU A 41 4.28 1.09 15.61
C GLU A 41 5.11 0.69 14.37
N ASP A 42 4.77 -0.44 13.73
CA ASP A 42 5.55 -1.03 12.63
C ASP A 42 4.83 -0.93 11.28
N PHE A 43 4.34 0.27 10.93
CA PHE A 43 3.65 0.51 9.66
C PHE A 43 4.37 1.55 8.80
N ALA A 44 4.33 1.31 7.49
CA ALA A 44 4.74 2.27 6.48
C ALA A 44 3.55 2.58 5.56
N VAL A 45 3.49 3.82 5.08
CA VAL A 45 2.48 4.29 4.12
C VAL A 45 3.14 4.42 2.76
N VAL A 46 2.52 3.80 1.74
CA VAL A 46 2.94 3.96 0.35
C VAL A 46 1.83 4.65 -0.44
N LEU A 47 2.11 5.87 -0.90
CA LEU A 47 1.19 6.65 -1.73
C LEU A 47 1.48 6.36 -3.21
N ILE A 48 0.63 5.54 -3.83
CA ILE A 48 0.74 5.22 -5.26
C ILE A 48 -0.05 6.26 -6.07
N ARG A 49 0.67 7.13 -6.77
CA ARG A 49 0.15 8.31 -7.46
C ARG A 49 0.24 8.15 -8.98
N ASP A 50 -0.69 8.78 -9.69
CA ASP A 50 -0.63 8.86 -11.16
C ASP A 50 0.13 10.14 -11.55
N ASN A 51 1.15 10.06 -12.42
CA ASN A 51 1.85 11.25 -12.92
C ASN A 51 0.98 12.20 -13.77
N GLN A 52 -0.22 11.76 -14.16
CA GLN A 52 -1.25 12.54 -14.84
C GLN A 52 -2.52 12.65 -13.99
N GLU A 53 -2.42 12.56 -12.66
CA GLU A 53 -3.57 12.74 -11.79
C GLU A 53 -4.19 14.14 -11.93
N ALA A 54 -5.52 14.22 -11.78
CA ALA A 54 -6.22 15.49 -11.76
C ALA A 54 -5.76 16.35 -10.57
N GLU A 55 -5.70 17.67 -10.74
CA GLU A 55 -5.20 18.60 -9.73
C GLU A 55 -5.89 18.43 -8.36
N ILE A 56 -7.20 18.16 -8.35
CA ILE A 56 -7.96 17.94 -7.11
C ILE A 56 -7.53 16.66 -6.37
N VAL A 57 -7.15 15.62 -7.10
CA VAL A 57 -6.63 14.37 -6.52
C VAL A 57 -5.27 14.64 -5.88
N GLY A 58 -4.38 15.36 -6.59
CA GLY A 58 -3.07 15.72 -6.05
C GLY A 58 -3.15 16.62 -4.81
N LYS A 59 -4.08 17.58 -4.79
CA LYS A 59 -4.38 18.38 -3.59
C LYS A 59 -4.80 17.53 -2.40
N ARG A 60 -5.63 16.50 -2.63
CA ARG A 60 -6.07 15.59 -1.55
C ARG A 60 -4.92 14.77 -1.01
N PHE A 61 -4.12 14.14 -1.86
CA PHE A 61 -2.92 13.41 -1.40
C PHE A 61 -2.00 14.30 -0.55
N ASN A 62 -1.71 15.52 -1.03
CA ASN A 62 -0.83 16.45 -0.31
C ASN A 62 -1.43 16.89 1.02
N ALA A 63 -2.74 17.19 1.06
CA ALA A 63 -3.43 17.57 2.28
C ALA A 63 -3.47 16.40 3.29
N THR A 64 -3.79 15.19 2.84
CA THR A 64 -3.78 13.99 3.69
C THR A 64 -2.38 13.75 4.25
N LYS A 65 -1.34 13.78 3.40
CA LYS A 65 0.04 13.59 3.85
C LYS A 65 0.44 14.59 4.94
N LYS A 66 0.15 15.87 4.67
CA LYS A 66 0.43 16.95 5.62
C LYS A 66 -0.28 16.73 6.96
N ILE A 67 -1.58 16.46 6.94
CA ILE A 67 -2.43 16.43 8.14
C ILE A 67 -2.28 15.12 8.94
N ALA A 68 -2.21 13.98 8.25
CA ALA A 68 -2.22 12.68 8.88
C ALA A 68 -0.83 12.24 9.35
N TRP A 69 0.23 12.58 8.61
CA TRP A 69 1.55 11.98 8.81
C TRP A 69 2.68 12.99 9.08
N GLU A 70 2.62 14.23 8.55
CA GLU A 70 3.71 15.22 8.73
C GLU A 70 3.46 16.23 9.87
N SER A 71 2.23 16.71 10.09
CA SER A 71 1.96 17.86 10.98
C SER A 71 1.82 17.53 12.47
N ARG A 72 2.13 16.30 12.89
CA ARG A 72 1.82 15.81 14.25
C ARG A 72 2.88 16.09 15.30
N SER A 73 3.88 16.90 14.97
CA SER A 73 4.91 17.34 15.92
C SER A 73 4.38 18.15 17.10
N GLU A 74 3.14 18.64 17.07
CA GLU A 74 2.58 19.52 18.13
C GLU A 74 2.12 18.77 19.40
N TYR A 75 1.94 17.45 19.36
CA TYR A 75 1.40 16.66 20.49
C TYR A 75 2.44 15.80 21.23
N ASP A 76 3.74 15.98 20.99
CA ASP A 76 4.83 15.19 21.61
C ASP A 76 4.71 13.66 21.38
N LEU A 77 3.87 13.27 20.43
CA LEU A 77 3.68 11.91 19.93
C LEU A 77 4.31 11.84 18.54
N ALA A 78 5.64 11.86 18.50
CA ALA A 78 6.40 11.68 17.27
C ALA A 78 6.35 10.21 16.84
N TRP A 79 5.20 9.76 16.34
CA TRP A 79 5.11 8.49 15.64
C TRP A 79 5.92 8.62 14.35
N ASN A 80 7.03 7.90 14.27
CA ASN A 80 7.91 7.90 13.09
C ASN A 80 7.31 6.99 12.00
N ILE A 81 6.17 7.40 11.44
CA ILE A 81 5.54 6.69 10.32
C ILE A 81 6.34 7.01 9.06
N GLU A 82 6.93 5.99 8.45
CA GLU A 82 7.57 6.13 7.16
C GLU A 82 6.51 6.33 6.07
N VAL A 83 6.60 7.41 5.30
CA VAL A 83 5.69 7.70 4.19
C VAL A 83 6.49 7.82 2.89
N VAL A 84 6.23 6.91 1.97
CA VAL A 84 6.90 6.85 0.65
C VAL A 84 5.89 7.17 -0.45
N GLU A 85 6.28 8.02 -1.39
CA GLU A 85 5.49 8.32 -2.58
C GLU A 85 6.05 7.58 -3.79
N VAL A 86 5.17 6.86 -4.48
CA VAL A 86 5.47 6.13 -5.70
C VAL A 86 4.68 6.76 -6.82
N LEU A 87 5.38 7.41 -7.75
CA LEU A 87 4.76 8.01 -8.93
C LEU A 87 4.78 7.01 -10.09
N ALA A 88 3.62 6.66 -10.62
CA ALA A 88 3.51 5.80 -11.78
C ALA A 88 4.06 6.49 -13.04
N GLU A 89 4.77 5.73 -13.89
CA GLU A 89 5.56 6.25 -15.02
C GLU A 89 5.05 5.74 -16.37
N GLY A 90 5.12 6.58 -17.40
CA GLY A 90 4.69 6.25 -18.75
C GLY A 90 3.67 7.23 -19.32
N GLU A 91 3.48 7.17 -20.64
CA GLU A 91 2.65 8.14 -21.36
C GLU A 91 1.16 7.75 -21.37
N SER A 92 0.87 6.45 -21.51
CA SER A 92 -0.49 5.92 -21.52
C SER A 92 -0.91 5.42 -20.13
N LEU A 93 -2.22 5.40 -19.87
CA LEU A 93 -2.76 4.87 -18.61
C LEU A 93 -2.28 3.43 -18.34
N LEU A 94 -2.29 2.58 -19.36
CA LEU A 94 -1.82 1.20 -19.24
C LEU A 94 -0.33 1.14 -18.88
N ALA A 95 0.52 1.96 -19.52
CA ALA A 95 1.95 1.98 -19.23
C ALA A 95 2.20 2.35 -17.76
N ARG A 96 1.50 3.37 -17.25
CA ARG A 96 1.59 3.79 -15.84
C ARG A 96 1.10 2.75 -14.86
N MET A 97 -0.03 2.11 -15.16
CA MET A 97 -0.52 1.01 -14.34
C MET A 97 0.48 -0.15 -14.31
N MET A 98 1.04 -0.52 -15.46
CA MET A 98 2.04 -1.59 -15.55
C MET A 98 3.34 -1.22 -14.83
N SER A 99 3.81 0.03 -14.92
CA SER A 99 5.02 0.45 -14.19
C SER A 99 4.83 0.30 -12.68
N GLY A 100 3.67 0.72 -12.17
CA GLY A 100 3.33 0.57 -10.75
C GLY A 100 3.20 -0.89 -10.35
N VAL A 101 2.57 -1.74 -11.17
CA VAL A 101 2.44 -3.18 -10.89
C VAL A 101 3.81 -3.86 -10.85
N LEU A 102 4.67 -3.62 -11.84
CA LEU A 102 6.00 -4.21 -11.91
C LEU A 102 6.85 -3.85 -10.69
N LEU A 103 6.81 -2.58 -10.27
CA LEU A 103 7.50 -2.14 -9.05
C LEU A 103 6.95 -2.85 -7.81
N GLY A 104 5.63 -2.96 -7.66
CA GLY A 104 5.01 -3.63 -6.52
C GLY A 104 5.35 -5.12 -6.43
N ASP A 105 5.35 -5.80 -7.58
CA ASP A 105 5.73 -7.20 -7.66
C ASP A 105 7.21 -7.36 -7.23
N LEU A 106 8.12 -6.50 -7.69
CA LEU A 106 9.53 -6.50 -7.26
C LEU A 106 9.70 -6.20 -5.75
N VAL A 107 8.97 -5.20 -5.25
CA VAL A 107 8.96 -4.85 -3.81
C VAL A 107 8.51 -6.05 -2.98
N SER A 108 7.48 -6.78 -3.42
CA SER A 108 6.98 -7.95 -2.69
C SER A 108 8.01 -9.08 -2.61
N LEU A 109 8.79 -9.31 -3.68
CA LEU A 109 9.85 -10.30 -3.69
C LEU A 109 11.02 -9.88 -2.81
N LYS A 110 11.40 -8.59 -2.85
CA LYS A 110 12.47 -8.09 -1.99
C LYS A 110 12.08 -8.15 -0.51
N LEU A 111 10.82 -7.85 -0.20
CA LEU A 111 10.31 -7.97 1.16
C LEU A 111 10.26 -9.44 1.63
N ALA A 112 9.91 -10.38 0.76
CA ALA A 112 9.99 -11.82 1.07
C ALA A 112 11.41 -12.26 1.43
N GLU A 113 12.41 -11.80 0.66
CA GLU A 113 13.83 -12.03 0.96
C GLU A 113 14.22 -11.45 2.33
N MET A 114 13.81 -10.20 2.62
CA MET A 114 14.08 -9.54 3.89
C MET A 114 13.41 -10.24 5.08
N ASN A 115 12.22 -10.80 4.87
CA ASN A 115 11.50 -11.59 5.87
C ASN A 115 12.03 -13.02 6.02
N GLY A 116 12.96 -13.46 5.16
CA GLY A 116 13.50 -14.81 5.17
C GLY A 116 12.48 -15.88 4.78
N VAL A 117 11.49 -15.55 3.96
CA VAL A 117 10.41 -16.47 3.53
C VAL A 117 10.49 -16.80 2.04
N ASP A 118 10.05 -18.00 1.66
CA ASP A 118 9.92 -18.41 0.26
C ASP A 118 8.63 -17.80 -0.34
N PRO A 119 8.72 -17.02 -1.44
CA PRO A 119 7.55 -16.43 -2.08
C PRO A 119 6.71 -17.44 -2.88
N THR A 120 7.26 -18.60 -3.23
CA THR A 120 6.61 -19.58 -4.13
C THR A 120 5.41 -20.33 -3.51
N PRO A 121 5.49 -20.89 -2.29
CA PRO A 121 4.43 -21.71 -1.75
C PRO A 121 3.29 -20.88 -1.14
N VAL A 122 2.03 -21.17 -1.51
CA VAL A 122 0.82 -20.62 -0.87
C VAL A 122 0.12 -21.66 0.02
N THR A 123 0.87 -22.22 0.98
CA THR A 123 0.42 -23.36 1.81
C THR A 123 -0.85 -23.07 2.60
N VAL A 124 -1.01 -21.86 3.15
CA VAL A 124 -2.22 -21.46 3.89
C VAL A 124 -3.47 -21.53 3.00
N ILE A 125 -3.37 -21.07 1.75
CA ILE A 125 -4.47 -21.16 0.76
C ILE A 125 -4.75 -22.62 0.40
N LYS A 126 -3.70 -23.44 0.24
CA LYS A 126 -3.86 -24.88 -0.02
C LYS A 126 -4.59 -25.58 1.12
N ASN A 127 -4.21 -25.29 2.36
CA ASN A 127 -4.84 -25.86 3.55
C ASN A 127 -6.30 -25.40 3.67
N LEU A 128 -6.58 -24.11 3.42
CA LEU A 128 -7.95 -23.60 3.40
C LEU A 128 -8.82 -24.34 2.39
N LYS A 129 -8.31 -24.60 1.18
CA LYS A 129 -9.02 -25.41 0.17
C LYS A 129 -9.29 -26.83 0.65
N THR A 130 -8.40 -27.42 1.44
CA THR A 130 -8.63 -28.73 2.06
C THR A 130 -9.75 -28.69 3.09
N GLU A 131 -9.80 -27.67 3.95
CA GLU A 131 -10.88 -27.48 4.93
C GLU A 131 -12.25 -27.19 4.27
N LEU A 132 -12.25 -26.64 3.06
CA LEU A 132 -13.46 -26.36 2.28
C LEU A 132 -13.90 -27.51 1.36
N ASP A 133 -13.38 -28.73 1.59
CA ASP A 133 -13.64 -29.91 0.75
C ASP A 133 -13.31 -29.70 -0.74
N GLY A 134 -12.31 -28.87 -1.05
CA GLY A 134 -11.87 -28.57 -2.41
C GLY A 134 -12.78 -27.63 -3.21
N LYS A 135 -13.74 -26.95 -2.55
CA LYS A 135 -14.57 -25.90 -3.15
C LYS A 135 -13.92 -24.51 -3.10
#